data_AF-A0A3D3RPR9-F1
#
_entry.id   AF-A0A3D3RPR9-F1
#
_cell.length_a   1.000
_cell.length_b   1.000
_cell.length_c   1.000
_cell.angle_alpha   90.00
_cell.angle_beta   90.00
_cell.angle_gamma   90.00
#
_symmetry.space_group_name_H-M   'P 1'
#
loop_
_entity.id
_entity.type
_entity.pdbx_description
1 polymer ?
#
loop_
_entity_poly.entity_id
_entity_poly.type
_entity_poly.pdbx_seq_one_letter_code
_entity_poly.pdbx_strand_id
1 'polypeptide(L)' 'MRLLVFLFLIAFAFSQEPSGQCQSNPLKDKEYCRYFWVLCKNLGIKRLDAIKSCLEKSQSYDDGVKCFERSWIEDLFSR' A
#
# COMPACT_ATOMS: atom_id res chain seq x y z
N MET A 1 27.53 -26.78 -21.82
CA MET A 1 26.31 -27.17 -21.09
C MET A 1 26.49 -27.19 -19.56
N ARG A 2 27.56 -27.76 -18.99
CA ARG A 2 27.77 -27.80 -17.52
C ARG A 2 27.80 -26.41 -16.85
N LEU A 3 28.44 -25.41 -17.47
CA LEU A 3 28.54 -24.05 -16.92
C LEU A 3 27.19 -23.34 -16.82
N LEU A 4 26.32 -23.53 -17.82
CA LEU A 4 24.97 -22.95 -17.84
C LEU A 4 24.07 -23.54 -16.76
N VAL A 5 24.21 -24.84 -16.49
CA VAL A 5 23.48 -25.51 -15.40
C VAL A 5 23.91 -24.96 -14.04
N PHE A 6 25.21 -24.74 -13.83
CA PHE A 6 25.71 -24.11 -12.60
C PHE A 6 25.20 -22.68 -12.42
N LEU A 7 25.21 -21.86 -13.48
CA LEU A 7 24.67 -20.51 -13.43
C LEU A 7 23.16 -20.49 -13.14
N PHE A 8 22.41 -21.46 -13.68
CA PHE A 8 20.98 -21.59 -13.44
C PHE A 8 20.66 -21.99 -11.98
N LEU A 9 21.45 -22.89 -11.39
CA LEU A 9 21.29 -23.30 -9.99
C LEU A 9 21.64 -22.17 -9.01
N ILE A 10 22.65 -21.37 -9.32
CA ILE A 10 23.02 -20.20 -8.51
C ILE A 10 21.91 -19.15 -8.58
N ALA A 11 21.38 -18.86 -9.77
CA ALA A 11 20.27 -17.92 -9.92
C ALA A 11 19.01 -18.35 -9.16
N PHE A 12 18.70 -19.66 -9.15
CA PHE A 12 17.55 -20.22 -8.42
C PHE A 12 17.73 -20.18 -6.89
N ALA A 13 18.97 -20.25 -6.40
CA ALA A 13 19.27 -20.11 -4.97
C ALA A 13 19.07 -18.67 -4.48
N PHE A 14 19.32 -17.67 -5.33
CA PHE A 14 19.11 -16.24 -5.01
C PHE A 14 17.68 -15.75 -5.28
N SER A 15 16.85 -16.50 -6.02
CA SER A 15 15.44 -16.15 -6.25
C SER A 15 14.50 -16.61 -5.14
N GLN A 16 15.01 -17.33 -4.13
CA GLN A 16 14.26 -17.58 -2.90
C GLN A 16 14.28 -16.29 -2.07
N GLU A 17 13.38 -15.35 -2.39
CA GLU A 17 12.97 -14.37 -1.39
C GLU A 17 12.56 -15.15 -0.14
N PRO A 18 13.06 -14.80 1.06
CA PRO A 18 12.67 -15.45 2.27
C PRO A 18 11.18 -15.17 2.48
N SER A 19 10.34 -16.11 2.06
CA SER A 19 8.88 -16.11 2.17
C SER A 19 8.36 -16.18 3.61
N GLY A 20 9.19 -15.77 4.59
CA GLY A 20 8.96 -16.00 6.02
C GLY A 20 9.29 -14.83 6.95
N GLN A 21 9.72 -13.66 6.47
CA GLN A 21 10.07 -12.53 7.36
C GLN A 21 9.19 -11.29 7.20
N CYS A 22 7.88 -11.46 6.99
CA CYS A 22 6.92 -10.39 7.29
C CYS A 22 6.64 -10.25 8.80
N GLN A 23 7.31 -11.02 9.67
CA GLN A 23 7.01 -11.04 11.11
C GLN A 23 7.73 -9.95 11.92
N SER A 24 8.86 -9.43 11.45
CA SER A 24 9.57 -8.37 12.14
C SER A 24 9.32 -7.03 11.47
N ASN A 25 8.59 -6.13 12.14
CA ASN A 25 8.58 -4.72 11.78
C ASN A 25 9.80 -4.06 12.45
N PRO A 26 10.89 -3.76 11.72
CA PRO A 26 12.11 -3.15 12.30
C PRO A 26 11.86 -1.75 12.88
N LEU A 27 10.68 -1.19 12.63
CA LEU A 27 10.27 0.13 13.10
C LEU A 27 9.30 0.06 14.30
N LYS A 28 8.91 -1.13 14.78
CA LYS A 28 7.87 -1.32 15.82
C LYS A 28 8.11 -0.51 17.10
N ASP A 29 9.36 -0.44 17.54
CA ASP A 29 9.74 0.22 18.80
C ASP A 29 10.22 1.67 18.59
N LYS A 30 10.17 2.16 17.35
CA LYS A 30 10.56 3.52 17.03
C LYS A 30 9.37 4.45 17.27
N GLU A 31 9.52 5.40 18.19
CA GLU A 31 8.44 6.35 18.51
C GLU A 31 7.96 7.13 17.29
N TYR A 32 8.86 7.53 16.39
CA TYR A 32 8.47 8.17 15.14
C TYR A 32 7.55 7.26 14.31
N CYS A 33 7.79 5.96 14.27
CA CYS A 33 6.95 5.03 13.52
C CYS A 33 5.55 4.93 14.15
N ARG A 34 5.45 4.91 15.49
CA ARG A 34 4.15 4.96 16.17
C ARG A 34 3.40 6.24 15.84
N TYR A 35 4.07 7.39 15.87
CA TYR A 35 3.50 8.69 15.53
C TYR A 35 3.03 8.74 14.06
N PHE A 36 3.90 8.39 13.12
CA PHE A 36 3.56 8.37 11.69
C PHE A 36 2.50 7.33 11.36
N TRP A 37 2.47 6.19 12.05
CA TRP A 37 1.41 5.20 11.89
C TRP A 37 0.03 5.79 12.21
N VAL A 38 -0.08 6.51 13.33
CA VAL A 38 -1.35 7.16 13.71
C VAL A 38 -1.73 8.22 12.67
N LEU A 39 -0.78 9.03 12.20
CA LEU A 39 -1.04 10.00 11.13
C LEU A 39 -1.50 9.32 9.84
N CYS A 40 -0.75 8.37 9.31
CA CYS A 40 -1.08 7.63 8.09
C CYS A 40 -2.43 6.93 8.20
N LYS A 41 -2.73 6.31 9.35
CA LYS A 41 -4.02 5.68 9.61
C LYS A 41 -5.16 6.69 9.54
N ASN A 42 -5.02 7.84 10.20
CA ASN A 42 -6.06 8.87 10.21
C ASN A 42 -6.27 9.47 8.81
N LEU A 43 -5.19 9.69 8.05
CA LEU A 43 -5.28 10.14 6.66
C LEU A 43 -5.97 9.10 5.76
N GLY A 44 -5.64 7.82 5.94
CA GLY A 44 -6.30 6.72 5.24
C GLY A 44 -7.80 6.65 5.52
N ILE A 45 -8.20 6.77 6.80
CA ILE A 45 -9.61 6.79 7.20
C ILE A 45 -10.34 7.97 6.54
N LYS A 46 -9.78 9.18 6.61
CA LYS A 46 -10.39 10.36 5.97
C LYS A 46 -10.60 10.17 4.47
N ARG A 47 -9.62 9.59 3.78
CA ARG A 47 -9.74 9.28 2.35
C ARG A 47 -10.86 8.28 2.07
N LEU A 48 -10.95 7.21 2.87
CA LEU A 48 -11.99 6.21 2.71
C LEU A 48 -13.39 6.79 2.95
N ASP A 49 -13.54 7.70 3.93
CA ASP A 49 -14.80 8.39 4.19
C ASP A 49 -15.21 9.31 3.02
N ALA A 50 -14.24 10.02 2.41
CA ALA A 50 -14.49 10.85 1.24
C ALA A 50 -14.92 10.01 0.02
N ILE A 51 -14.22 8.91 -0.25
CA ILE A 51 -14.58 7.96 -1.32
C ILE A 51 -15.98 7.40 -1.07
N LYS A 52 -16.29 6.99 0.16
CA LYS A 52 -17.62 6.49 0.52
C LYS A 52 -18.71 7.54 0.25
N SER A 53 -18.52 8.78 0.70
CA SER A 53 -19.50 9.85 0.47
C SER A 53 -19.67 10.19 -1.02
N CYS A 54 -18.61 10.05 -1.82
CA CYS A 54 -18.69 10.17 -3.28
C CYS A 54 -19.53 9.04 -3.88
N LEU A 55 -19.24 7.78 -3.53
CA LEU A 55 -19.96 6.60 -4.02
C LEU A 55 -21.46 6.63 -3.67
N GLU A 56 -21.82 7.12 -2.47
CA GLU A 56 -23.21 7.28 -2.05
C GLU A 56 -24.00 8.28 -2.91
N LYS A 57 -23.31 9.18 -3.62
CA LYS A 57 -23.91 10.17 -4.53
C LYS A 57 -23.84 9.76 -6.00
N SER A 58 -22.99 8.78 -6.34
CA SER A 58 -22.83 8.31 -7.70
C SER A 58 -24.09 7.57 -8.19
N GLN A 59 -24.53 7.89 -9.40
CA GLN A 59 -25.74 7.29 -10.01
C GLN A 59 -25.41 6.18 -11.02
N SER A 60 -24.12 5.98 -11.32
CA SER A 60 -23.65 5.01 -12.29
C SER A 60 -22.30 4.41 -11.88
N TYR A 61 -21.95 3.28 -12.49
CA TYR A 61 -20.64 2.67 -12.30
C TYR A 61 -19.51 3.62 -12.75
N ASP A 62 -19.67 4.26 -13.91
CA ASP A 62 -18.68 5.19 -14.47
C ASP A 62 -18.45 6.40 -13.56
N ASP A 63 -19.49 6.89 -12.89
CA ASP A 63 -19.34 7.96 -11.89
C ASP A 63 -18.70 7.46 -10.59
N GLY A 64 -18.90 6.19 -10.24
CA GLY A 64 -18.24 5.56 -9.10
C GLY A 64 -16.72 5.41 -9.29
N VAL A 65 -16.26 5.10 -10.51
CA VAL A 65 -14.82 4.97 -10.81
C VAL A 65 -14.08 6.28 -10.53
N LYS A 66 -14.68 7.43 -10.89
CA LYS A 66 -14.09 8.77 -10.67
C LYS A 66 -13.84 9.09 -9.20
N CYS A 67 -14.59 8.47 -8.27
CA CYS A 67 -14.39 8.67 -6.83
C CYS A 67 -13.00 8.22 -6.34
N PHE A 68 -12.36 7.28 -7.05
CA PHE A 68 -11.03 6.77 -6.71
C PHE A 68 -9.88 7.53 -7.39
N GLU A 69 -10.18 8.23 -8.50
CA GLU A 69 -9.22 9.01 -9.28
C GLU A 69 -8.84 10.33 -8.60
N ARG A 70 -9.67 10.76 -7.63
CA ARG A 70 -9.40 11.98 -6.86
C ARG A 70 -8.09 11.85 -6.08
N SER A 71 -7.27 12.89 -6.16
CA SER A 71 -5.98 12.94 -5.48
C SER A 71 -6.16 12.95 -3.97
N TRP A 72 -5.38 12.13 -3.27
CA TRP A 72 -5.33 12.08 -1.80
C TRP A 72 -4.96 13.43 -1.16
N ILE A 73 -4.26 14.30 -1.89
CA ILE A 73 -3.93 15.66 -1.45
C ILE A 73 -5.20 16.52 -1.40
N GLU A 74 -6.09 16.39 -2.38
CA GLU A 74 -7.34 17.16 -2.41
C GLU A 74 -8.26 16.76 -1.25
N ASP A 75 -8.32 15.47 -0.92
CA ASP A 75 -9.11 14.95 0.21
C ASP A 75 -8.53 15.38 1.58
N LEU A 76 -7.22 15.65 1.64
CA LEU A 76 -6.56 16.08 2.88
C LEU A 76 -6.92 17.52 3.27
N PHE A 77 -7.17 18.38 2.27
CA PHE A 77 -7.40 19.80 2.44
C PHE A 77 -8.86 20.22 2.18
N SER A 78 -9.73 19.31 1.74
CA SER A 78 -11.17 19.57 1.68
C SER A 78 -11.71 19.69 3.10
N ARG A 79 -12.14 20.91 3.47
CA ARG A 79 -12.80 21.24 4.74
C ARG A 79 -14.25 20.79 4.74
#